data_AF-A0A8T0AZT5-F1
#
_entry.id   AF-A0A8T0AZT5-F1
#
_cell.length_a   1.000
_cell.length_b   1.000
_cell.length_c   1.000
_cell.angle_alpha   90.00
_cell.angle_beta   90.00
_cell.angle_gamma   90.00
#
_symmetry.space_group_name_H-M   'P 1'
#
loop_
_entity.id
_entity.type
_entity.pdbx_description
1 polymer ?
#
loop_
_entity_poly.entity_id
_entity_poly.type
_entity_poly.pdbx_seq_one_letter_code
_entity_poly.pdbx_strand_id
1 'polypeptide(L)'
;MSPASVSQSEDQLYMDKLKQLSKYIEPLRRMINKIDKNEERKKDLSKMKSLLNILTDPNTRCPLKTLQKCEIALEKLKNDMAVPTPPPPTVPSKKQYLCQPLLDAVLANIRSPVFNHSLYRTFAPAMTAIHGTPITGPIIPTRKRKFEEDDRQTIPNILQGEVARLDSKFLVNLDPSFCSNNGTVHLICKLDDKTLPSVPPLHLSIPSDYPEQSPQWDSDDQQYEANPFLQNVYRNMTSKLLQLPDKHSVTALLNTWAQSVRQACLSAA
;
A
#
# COMPACT_ATOMS: atom_id res chain seq x y z
N MET A 1 -33.96 -33.68 -25.08
CA MET A 1 -33.47 -32.38 -24.58
C MET A 1 -33.13 -32.55 -23.11
N SER A 2 -31.86 -32.44 -22.75
CA SER A 2 -31.34 -32.81 -21.43
C SER A 2 -31.57 -31.69 -20.41
N PRO A 3 -32.07 -31.98 -19.19
CA PRO A 3 -32.35 -30.98 -18.16
C PRO A 3 -31.10 -30.30 -17.55
N ALA A 4 -29.89 -30.72 -17.93
CA ALA A 4 -28.62 -30.21 -17.40
C ALA A 4 -28.23 -28.81 -17.92
N SER A 5 -28.73 -28.38 -19.09
CA SER A 5 -28.39 -27.08 -19.68
C SER A 5 -29.09 -25.91 -19.00
N VAL A 6 -30.24 -26.13 -18.37
CA VAL A 6 -31.01 -25.08 -17.69
C VAL A 6 -30.32 -24.66 -16.38
N SER A 7 -29.81 -25.63 -15.62
CA SER A 7 -29.11 -25.38 -14.35
C SER A 7 -27.81 -24.58 -14.52
N GLN A 8 -27.07 -24.81 -15.62
CA GLN A 8 -25.85 -24.02 -15.91
C GLN A 8 -26.17 -22.55 -16.22
N SER A 9 -27.31 -22.28 -16.86
CA SER A 9 -27.74 -20.91 -17.19
C SER A 9 -28.18 -20.13 -15.95
N GLU A 10 -28.87 -20.78 -15.00
CA GLU A 10 -29.27 -20.16 -13.74
C GLU A 10 -28.08 -19.87 -12.82
N ASP A 11 -27.07 -20.75 -12.82
CA ASP A 11 -25.83 -20.55 -12.07
C ASP A 11 -25.02 -19.37 -12.60
N GLN A 12 -24.94 -19.21 -13.91
CA GLN A 12 -24.28 -18.06 -14.54
C GLN A 12 -25.00 -16.75 -14.21
N LEU A 13 -26.34 -16.72 -14.32
CA LEU A 13 -27.16 -15.55 -13.96
C LEU A 13 -27.00 -15.16 -12.49
N TYR A 14 -26.85 -16.15 -11.61
CA TYR A 14 -26.59 -15.92 -10.20
C TYR A 14 -25.23 -15.24 -9.97
N MET A 15 -24.17 -15.72 -10.61
CA MET A 15 -22.82 -15.15 -10.49
C MET A 15 -22.76 -13.71 -11.03
N ASP A 16 -23.37 -13.45 -12.18
CA ASP A 16 -23.44 -12.11 -12.77
C ASP A 16 -24.19 -11.14 -11.85
N LYS A 17 -25.29 -11.62 -11.24
CA LYS A 17 -26.07 -10.82 -10.29
C LYS A 17 -25.29 -10.53 -9.01
N LEU A 18 -24.58 -11.51 -8.47
CA LEU A 18 -23.73 -11.34 -7.29
C LEU A 18 -22.62 -10.32 -7.56
N LYS A 19 -21.99 -10.40 -8.74
CA LYS A 19 -21.01 -9.41 -9.21
C LYS A 19 -21.63 -8.00 -9.32
N GLN A 20 -22.83 -7.87 -9.87
CA GLN A 20 -23.54 -6.58 -9.94
C GLN A 20 -23.84 -5.99 -8.56
N LEU A 21 -24.17 -6.83 -7.57
CA LEU A 21 -24.51 -6.42 -6.22
C LEU A 21 -23.29 -6.16 -5.33
N SER A 22 -22.10 -6.64 -5.71
CA SER A 22 -20.85 -6.41 -4.98
C SER A 22 -20.54 -4.92 -4.74
N LYS A 23 -21.02 -4.02 -5.62
CA LYS A 23 -20.92 -2.55 -5.46
C LYS A 23 -21.56 -2.01 -4.17
N TYR A 24 -22.49 -2.75 -3.56
CA TYR A 24 -23.16 -2.37 -2.33
C TYR A 24 -22.46 -2.87 -1.06
N ILE A 25 -21.42 -3.73 -1.17
CA ILE A 25 -20.70 -4.32 -0.03
C ILE A 25 -20.12 -3.22 0.87
N GLU A 26 -19.35 -2.29 0.29
CA GLU A 26 -18.70 -1.21 1.05
C GLU A 26 -19.69 -0.23 1.69
N PRO A 27 -20.70 0.30 0.97
CA PRO A 27 -21.78 1.09 1.58
C PRO A 27 -22.50 0.36 2.73
N LEU A 28 -22.78 -0.93 2.57
CA LEU A 28 -23.48 -1.73 3.57
C LEU A 28 -22.61 -1.97 4.82
N ARG A 29 -21.30 -2.25 4.67
CA ARG A 29 -20.34 -2.34 5.79
C ARG A 29 -20.29 -1.06 6.62
N ARG A 30 -20.23 0.10 5.96
CA ARG A 30 -20.21 1.41 6.64
C ARG A 30 -21.50 1.67 7.41
N MET A 31 -22.64 1.34 6.80
CA MET A 31 -23.94 1.53 7.44
C MET A 31 -24.11 0.61 8.65
N ILE A 32 -23.67 -0.64 8.56
CA ILE A 32 -23.63 -1.59 9.69
C ILE A 32 -22.83 -1.00 10.85
N ASN A 33 -21.60 -0.52 10.61
CA ASN A 33 -20.77 0.10 11.66
C ASN A 33 -21.41 1.35 12.28
N LYS A 34 -22.18 2.11 11.50
CA LYS A 34 -22.90 3.30 12.00
C LYS A 34 -24.10 2.93 12.87
N ILE A 35 -24.84 1.88 12.49
CA ILE A 35 -26.03 1.42 13.21
C ILE A 35 -25.66 0.58 14.44
N ASP A 36 -24.51 -0.10 14.45
CA ASP A 36 -24.04 -0.91 15.59
C ASP A 36 -23.98 -0.10 16.90
N LYS A 37 -23.81 1.24 16.80
CA LYS A 37 -23.82 2.19 17.93
C LYS A 37 -25.22 2.65 18.37
N ASN A 38 -26.28 2.23 17.67
CA ASN A 38 -27.67 2.64 17.93
C ASN A 38 -28.52 1.43 18.35
N GLU A 39 -28.79 1.34 19.65
CA GLU A 39 -29.53 0.25 20.30
C GLU A 39 -30.96 0.06 19.77
N GLU A 40 -31.59 1.12 19.25
CA GLU A 40 -32.99 1.11 18.81
C GLU A 40 -33.18 0.45 17.43
N ARG A 41 -32.10 0.34 16.63
CA ARG A 41 -32.12 -0.22 15.26
C ARG A 41 -31.50 -1.62 15.13
N LYS A 42 -31.40 -2.38 16.23
CA LYS A 42 -30.82 -3.74 16.25
C LYS A 42 -31.47 -4.75 15.29
N LYS A 43 -32.78 -4.65 15.04
CA LYS A 43 -33.50 -5.53 14.08
C LYS A 43 -33.14 -5.26 12.62
N ASP A 44 -32.75 -4.04 12.30
CA ASP A 44 -32.31 -3.68 10.93
C ASP A 44 -30.84 -4.01 10.75
N LEU A 45 -30.04 -3.88 11.80
CA LEU A 45 -28.64 -4.30 11.84
C LEU A 45 -28.48 -5.79 11.50
N SER A 46 -29.31 -6.67 12.05
CA SER A 46 -29.25 -8.12 11.76
C SER A 46 -29.60 -8.42 10.30
N LYS A 47 -30.60 -7.74 9.73
CA LYS A 47 -30.95 -7.84 8.30
C LYS A 47 -29.83 -7.36 7.40
N MET A 48 -29.18 -6.24 7.75
CA MET A 48 -28.05 -5.69 6.99
C MET A 48 -26.82 -6.61 7.07
N LYS A 49 -26.50 -7.15 8.26
CA LYS A 49 -25.43 -8.14 8.44
C LYS A 49 -25.70 -9.41 7.61
N SER A 50 -26.96 -9.86 7.55
CA SER A 50 -27.37 -10.99 6.71
C SER A 50 -27.22 -10.71 5.21
N LEU A 51 -27.65 -9.55 4.73
CA LEU A 51 -27.44 -9.12 3.34
C LEU A 51 -25.95 -9.05 2.98
N LEU A 52 -25.13 -8.52 3.89
CA LEU A 52 -23.67 -8.44 3.69
C LEU A 52 -23.04 -9.83 3.61
N ASN A 53 -23.51 -10.77 4.44
CA ASN A 53 -23.02 -12.15 4.46
C ASN A 53 -23.28 -12.83 3.11
N ILE A 54 -24.51 -12.72 2.58
CA ILE A 54 -24.90 -13.28 1.27
C ILE A 54 -24.03 -12.72 0.12
N LEU A 55 -23.62 -11.44 0.21
CA LEU A 55 -22.81 -10.80 -0.83
C LEU A 55 -21.29 -11.06 -0.69
N THR A 56 -20.82 -11.49 0.48
CA THR A 56 -19.39 -11.64 0.78
C THR A 56 -18.96 -13.10 0.88
N ASP A 57 -19.81 -13.98 1.40
CA ASP A 57 -19.47 -15.39 1.61
C ASP A 57 -20.00 -16.25 0.44
N PRO A 58 -19.11 -16.81 -0.41
CA PRO A 58 -19.50 -17.66 -1.53
C PRO A 58 -20.19 -18.96 -1.11
N ASN A 59 -20.08 -19.37 0.16
CA ASN A 59 -20.73 -20.57 0.70
C ASN A 59 -22.18 -20.31 1.12
N THR A 60 -22.61 -19.05 1.26
CA THR A 60 -23.97 -18.69 1.72
C THR A 60 -24.96 -18.56 0.57
N ARG A 61 -24.87 -19.49 -0.39
CA ARG A 61 -25.64 -19.47 -1.62
C ARG A 61 -27.14 -19.52 -1.32
N CYS A 62 -27.87 -18.49 -1.77
CA CYS A 62 -29.32 -18.42 -1.69
C CYS A 62 -29.96 -18.57 -3.08
N PRO A 63 -31.25 -18.94 -3.19
CA PRO A 63 -31.94 -18.97 -4.48
C PRO A 63 -31.87 -17.63 -5.22
N LEU A 64 -31.81 -17.64 -6.55
CA LEU A 64 -31.74 -16.42 -7.38
C LEU A 64 -32.88 -15.43 -7.07
N LYS A 65 -34.09 -15.93 -6.81
CA LYS A 65 -35.25 -15.13 -6.38
C LYS A 65 -35.01 -14.38 -5.07
N THR A 66 -34.21 -14.94 -4.16
CA THR A 66 -33.82 -14.28 -2.91
C THR A 66 -32.78 -13.21 -3.16
N LEU A 67 -31.81 -13.45 -4.05
CA LEU A 67 -30.81 -12.46 -4.44
C LEU A 67 -31.44 -11.25 -5.13
N GLN A 68 -32.47 -11.45 -5.96
CA GLN A 68 -33.28 -10.37 -6.54
C GLN A 68 -34.02 -9.54 -5.48
N LYS A 69 -34.54 -10.17 -4.41
CA LYS A 69 -35.13 -9.43 -3.28
C LYS A 69 -34.08 -8.62 -2.52
N CYS A 70 -32.85 -9.12 -2.41
CA CYS A 70 -31.72 -8.40 -1.82
C CYS A 70 -31.40 -7.14 -2.63
N GLU A 71 -31.39 -7.23 -3.96
CA GLU A 71 -31.22 -6.05 -4.83
C GLU A 71 -32.27 -4.96 -4.54
N ILE A 72 -33.55 -5.32 -4.48
CA ILE A 72 -34.63 -4.35 -4.21
C ILE A 72 -34.45 -3.69 -2.83
N ALA A 73 -34.02 -4.45 -1.83
CA ALA A 73 -33.73 -3.91 -0.50
C ALA A 73 -32.54 -2.94 -0.53
N LEU A 74 -31.47 -3.29 -1.24
CA LEU A 74 -30.27 -2.45 -1.39
C LEU A 74 -30.55 -1.18 -2.19
N GLU A 75 -31.37 -1.26 -3.24
CA GLU A 75 -31.87 -0.12 -4.02
C GLU A 75 -32.66 0.87 -3.13
N LYS A 76 -33.56 0.35 -2.28
CA LYS A 76 -34.33 1.16 -1.34
C LYS A 76 -33.45 1.79 -0.27
N LEU A 77 -32.45 1.06 0.22
CA LEU A 77 -31.48 1.54 1.21
C LEU A 77 -30.43 2.47 0.63
N LYS A 78 -30.30 2.58 -0.71
CA LYS A 78 -29.31 3.45 -1.37
C LYS A 78 -29.42 4.91 -0.90
N ASN A 79 -30.63 5.38 -0.62
CA ASN A 79 -30.87 6.74 -0.14
C ASN A 79 -30.42 6.93 1.32
N ASP A 80 -30.57 5.91 2.17
CA ASP A 80 -30.06 5.92 3.55
C ASP A 80 -28.54 5.67 3.62
N MET A 81 -27.99 4.96 2.63
CA MET A 81 -26.55 4.78 2.41
C MET A 81 -25.89 6.06 1.86
N ALA A 82 -26.68 6.95 1.23
CA ALA A 82 -26.26 8.27 0.79
C ALA A 82 -26.27 9.26 1.97
N VAL A 83 -25.42 9.01 2.96
CA VAL A 83 -24.94 10.06 3.85
C VAL A 83 -23.76 10.72 3.13
N PRO A 84 -23.69 12.08 3.09
CA PRO A 84 -22.60 12.77 2.43
C PRO A 84 -21.30 12.20 2.97
N THR A 85 -20.49 11.64 2.07
CA THR A 85 -19.06 11.64 2.31
C THR A 85 -18.74 13.07 2.69
N PRO A 86 -18.13 13.38 3.85
CA PRO A 86 -17.66 14.74 4.06
C PRO A 86 -16.71 15.02 2.89
N PRO A 87 -17.04 15.93 1.97
CA PRO A 87 -15.99 16.53 1.19
C PRO A 87 -15.11 17.30 2.19
N PRO A 88 -13.82 17.54 1.91
CA PRO A 88 -13.07 18.55 2.65
C PRO A 88 -13.92 19.84 2.72
N PRO A 89 -13.93 20.57 3.85
CA PRO A 89 -14.96 21.54 4.16
C PRO A 89 -15.05 22.64 3.11
N THR A 90 -16.05 22.58 2.23
CA THR A 90 -16.43 23.68 1.35
C THR A 90 -17.64 24.39 1.93
N VAL A 91 -17.34 25.33 2.81
CA VAL A 91 -18.26 26.44 3.11
C VAL A 91 -18.69 27.10 1.79
N PRO A 92 -19.99 27.28 1.49
CA PRO A 92 -20.42 28.15 0.41
C PRO A 92 -20.23 29.60 0.89
N SER A 93 -18.97 30.04 0.87
CA SER A 93 -18.63 31.45 1.06
C SER A 93 -18.83 32.15 -0.29
N LYS A 94 -19.33 33.39 -0.27
CA LYS A 94 -19.58 34.26 -1.44
C LYS A 94 -18.40 34.39 -2.44
N LYS A 95 -17.23 33.82 -2.12
CA LYS A 95 -16.03 33.69 -2.96
C LYS A 95 -16.25 32.83 -4.21
N GLN A 96 -17.19 31.87 -4.19
CA GLN A 96 -17.41 30.97 -5.34
C GLN A 96 -17.84 31.75 -6.60
N TYR A 97 -18.58 32.87 -6.45
CA TYR A 97 -18.95 33.73 -7.56
C TYR A 97 -17.80 34.61 -8.07
N LEU A 98 -16.87 35.00 -7.20
CA LEU A 98 -15.73 35.84 -7.60
C LEU A 98 -14.70 35.06 -8.43
N CYS A 99 -14.51 33.78 -8.10
CA CYS A 99 -13.53 32.93 -8.76
C CYS A 99 -14.11 32.15 -9.95
N GLN A 100 -15.41 32.26 -10.23
CA GLN A 100 -16.05 31.52 -11.33
C GLN A 100 -15.44 31.83 -12.70
N PRO A 101 -15.18 33.11 -13.08
CA PRO A 101 -14.51 33.41 -14.34
C PRO A 101 -13.09 32.83 -14.44
N LEU A 102 -12.39 32.75 -13.30
CA LEU A 102 -11.07 32.16 -13.21
C LEU A 102 -11.14 30.64 -13.42
N LEU A 103 -12.10 30.00 -12.76
CA LEU A 103 -12.34 28.57 -12.85
C LEU A 103 -12.73 28.15 -14.27
N ASP A 104 -13.63 28.91 -14.91
CA ASP A 104 -14.07 28.65 -16.28
C ASP A 104 -12.91 28.82 -17.28
N ALA A 105 -12.07 29.84 -17.10
CA ALA A 105 -10.87 30.04 -17.92
C ALA A 105 -9.83 28.90 -17.74
N VAL A 106 -9.65 28.41 -16.52
CA VAL A 106 -8.79 27.26 -16.21
C VAL A 106 -9.33 25.99 -16.87
N LEU A 107 -10.63 25.71 -16.70
CA LEU A 107 -11.29 24.53 -17.27
C LEU A 107 -11.28 24.55 -18.81
N ALA A 108 -11.46 25.71 -19.43
CA ALA A 108 -11.38 25.87 -20.88
C ALA A 108 -9.97 25.57 -21.44
N ASN A 109 -8.92 25.79 -20.65
CA ASN A 109 -7.53 25.65 -21.08
C ASN A 109 -6.83 24.40 -20.52
N ILE A 110 -7.49 23.60 -19.66
CA ILE A 110 -6.86 22.47 -18.94
C ILE A 110 -6.31 21.38 -19.87
N ARG A 111 -6.89 21.24 -21.08
CA ARG A 111 -6.45 20.28 -22.10
C ARG A 111 -5.30 20.81 -22.98
N SER A 112 -4.86 22.04 -22.77
CA SER A 112 -3.78 22.64 -23.55
C SER A 112 -2.43 22.03 -23.17
N PRO A 113 -1.58 21.67 -24.15
CA PRO A 113 -0.25 21.11 -23.87
C PRO A 113 0.69 22.11 -23.17
N VAL A 114 0.35 23.41 -23.19
CA VAL A 114 1.12 24.47 -22.51
C VAL A 114 0.42 25.00 -21.26
N PHE A 115 -0.66 24.37 -20.80
CA PHE A 115 -1.49 24.85 -19.70
C PHE A 115 -0.68 25.15 -18.42
N ASN A 116 0.17 24.22 -17.99
CA ASN A 116 1.01 24.38 -16.81
C ASN A 116 1.99 25.57 -16.93
N HIS A 117 2.58 25.75 -18.11
CA HIS A 117 3.45 26.89 -18.38
C HIS A 117 2.68 28.21 -18.30
N SER A 118 1.49 28.26 -18.89
CA SER A 118 0.62 29.43 -18.85
C SER A 118 0.14 29.76 -17.43
N LEU A 119 -0.26 28.75 -16.63
CA LEU A 119 -0.61 28.94 -15.22
C LEU A 119 0.56 29.49 -14.42
N TYR A 120 1.73 28.87 -14.54
CA TYR A 120 2.92 29.30 -13.80
C TYR A 120 3.28 30.74 -14.17
N ARG A 121 3.36 31.08 -15.46
CA ARG A 121 3.65 32.45 -15.91
C ARG A 121 2.65 33.48 -15.38
N THR A 122 1.37 33.10 -15.30
CA THR A 122 0.28 34.01 -14.91
C THR A 122 0.23 34.22 -13.40
N PHE A 123 0.39 33.17 -12.59
CA PHE A 123 0.19 33.23 -11.14
C PHE A 123 1.49 33.28 -10.33
N ALA A 124 2.64 32.86 -10.88
CA ALA A 124 3.90 32.85 -10.13
C ALA A 124 4.29 34.23 -9.57
N PRO A 125 4.18 35.37 -10.30
CA PRO A 125 4.53 36.67 -9.74
C PRO A 125 3.71 37.03 -8.51
N ALA A 126 2.40 36.75 -8.53
CA ALA A 126 1.51 36.97 -7.39
C ALA A 126 1.82 36.01 -6.23
N MET A 127 2.06 34.73 -6.53
CA MET A 127 2.44 33.74 -5.53
C MET A 127 3.76 34.10 -4.83
N THR A 128 4.76 34.60 -5.56
CA THR A 128 6.03 35.08 -4.99
C THR A 128 5.84 36.33 -4.13
N ALA A 129 4.97 37.26 -4.54
CA ALA A 129 4.67 38.45 -3.75
C ALA A 129 3.93 38.12 -2.43
N ILE A 130 3.05 37.11 -2.43
CA ILE A 130 2.26 36.72 -1.24
C ILE A 130 3.08 35.84 -0.28
N HIS A 131 3.84 34.89 -0.82
CA HIS A 131 4.52 33.87 0.00
C HIS A 131 6.02 34.13 0.21
N GLY A 132 6.57 35.17 -0.43
CA GLY A 132 7.99 35.47 -0.38
C GLY A 132 8.85 34.46 -1.16
N THR A 133 10.16 34.63 -1.10
CA THR A 133 11.10 33.64 -1.65
C THR A 133 11.04 32.36 -0.82
N PRO A 134 10.89 31.17 -1.44
CA PRO A 134 10.94 29.91 -0.72
C PRO A 134 12.24 29.83 0.07
N ILE A 135 12.18 29.50 1.37
CA ILE A 135 13.37 29.18 2.16
C ILE A 135 13.84 27.79 1.70
N THR A 136 14.56 27.77 0.58
CA THR A 136 15.31 26.61 0.12
C THR A 136 16.69 26.66 0.75
N GLY A 137 17.02 25.65 1.58
CA GLY A 137 18.40 25.39 1.98
C GLY A 137 19.30 25.14 0.76
N PRO A 138 20.63 25.07 0.92
CA PRO A 138 21.57 25.00 -0.19
C PRO A 138 21.24 23.82 -1.11
N ILE A 139 20.92 24.15 -2.36
CA ILE A 139 20.48 23.22 -3.40
C ILE A 139 21.73 22.51 -3.95
N ILE A 140 21.90 21.24 -3.61
CA ILE A 140 22.81 20.34 -4.34
C ILE A 140 22.12 20.04 -5.69
N PRO A 141 22.77 20.26 -6.84
CA PRO A 141 22.13 20.13 -8.14
C PRO A 141 21.97 18.64 -8.49
N THR A 142 20.76 18.10 -8.35
CA THR A 142 20.39 16.80 -8.95
C THR A 142 19.52 17.03 -10.19
N ARG A 143 19.99 16.45 -11.29
CA ARG A 143 19.42 16.47 -12.64
C ARG A 143 17.92 16.14 -12.63
N LYS A 144 17.14 16.96 -13.36
CA LYS A 144 15.71 16.79 -13.65
C LYS A 144 15.37 15.35 -14.06
N ARG A 145 14.67 14.60 -13.22
CA ARG A 145 13.79 13.49 -13.64
C ARG A 145 12.34 13.93 -13.48
N LYS A 146 11.56 13.58 -14.50
CA LYS A 146 10.14 13.87 -14.69
C LYS A 146 9.36 13.43 -13.45
N PHE A 147 8.46 14.29 -12.98
CA PHE A 147 7.46 13.95 -11.97
C PHE A 147 6.38 13.12 -12.66
N GLU A 148 6.58 11.80 -12.72
CA GLU A 148 5.47 10.85 -12.87
C GLU A 148 4.85 10.66 -11.48
N GLU A 149 3.52 10.60 -11.47
CA GLU A 149 2.67 10.37 -10.32
C GLU A 149 3.00 8.99 -9.73
N ASP A 150 3.93 8.97 -8.78
CA ASP A 150 4.33 7.76 -8.06
C ASP A 150 3.21 7.41 -7.08
N ASP A 151 2.54 6.26 -7.30
CA ASP A 151 1.77 5.51 -6.31
C ASP A 151 2.74 5.09 -5.18
N ARG A 152 3.17 6.09 -4.40
CA ARG A 152 4.27 5.99 -3.45
C ARG A 152 4.02 4.84 -2.48
N GLN A 153 4.75 3.76 -2.70
CA GLN A 153 5.01 2.72 -1.71
C GLN A 153 5.30 3.41 -0.37
N THR A 154 4.35 3.35 0.56
CA THR A 154 4.45 4.13 1.80
C THR A 154 5.28 3.32 2.79
N ILE A 155 6.61 3.49 2.74
CA ILE A 155 7.53 2.82 3.66
C ILE A 155 7.16 3.19 5.11
N PRO A 156 6.95 2.24 6.03
CA PRO A 156 6.63 2.56 7.42
C PRO A 156 7.68 3.47 8.08
N ASN A 157 7.25 4.48 8.86
CA ASN A 157 8.13 5.45 9.52
C ASN A 157 9.18 4.79 10.42
N ILE A 158 8.82 3.67 11.05
CA ILE A 158 9.72 2.89 11.92
C ILE A 158 10.89 2.34 11.10
N LEU A 159 10.60 1.72 9.96
CA LEU A 159 11.60 1.17 9.05
C LEU A 159 12.49 2.28 8.46
N GLN A 160 11.90 3.41 8.07
CA GLN A 160 12.68 4.58 7.62
C GLN A 160 13.64 5.06 8.71
N GLY A 161 13.18 5.14 9.96
CA GLY A 161 14.01 5.53 11.10
C GLY A 161 15.14 4.55 11.39
N GLU A 162 14.91 3.25 11.26
CA GLU A 162 15.97 2.25 11.40
C GLU A 162 17.02 2.34 10.30
N VAL A 163 16.60 2.42 9.04
CA VAL A 163 17.51 2.58 7.89
C VAL A 163 18.32 3.87 8.00
N ALA A 164 17.71 4.95 8.49
CA ALA A 164 18.42 6.22 8.71
C ALA A 164 19.47 6.16 9.84
N ARG A 165 19.35 5.22 10.78
CA ARG A 165 20.30 5.03 11.90
C ARG A 165 21.29 3.89 11.66
N LEU A 166 21.11 3.13 10.59
CA LEU A 166 22.03 2.06 10.21
C LEU A 166 23.41 2.63 9.92
N ASP A 167 24.43 1.86 10.27
CA ASP A 167 25.82 2.21 9.98
C ASP A 167 26.01 2.34 8.46
N SER A 168 26.80 3.33 8.03
CA SER A 168 27.04 3.63 6.61
C SER A 168 27.63 2.46 5.81
N LYS A 169 28.20 1.45 6.47
CA LYS A 169 28.63 0.21 5.79
C LYS A 169 27.47 -0.63 5.23
N PHE A 170 26.23 -0.36 5.63
CA PHE A 170 25.05 -1.05 5.12
C PHE A 170 24.34 -0.18 4.10
N LEU A 171 24.44 -0.55 2.83
CA LEU A 171 23.72 0.13 1.74
C LEU A 171 22.39 -0.56 1.51
N VAL A 172 21.29 0.09 1.89
CA VAL A 172 19.93 -0.46 1.80
C VAL A 172 19.18 0.20 0.66
N ASN A 173 18.62 -0.60 -0.25
CA ASN A 173 17.78 -0.14 -1.34
C ASN A 173 16.45 -0.91 -1.35
N LEU A 174 15.38 -0.32 -1.88
CA LEU A 174 14.16 -1.06 -2.19
C LEU A 174 14.42 -2.02 -3.36
N ASP A 175 13.82 -3.21 -3.31
CA ASP A 175 13.82 -4.12 -4.45
C ASP A 175 12.74 -3.68 -5.47
N PRO A 176 13.12 -3.21 -6.67
CA PRO A 176 12.16 -2.78 -7.68
C PRO A 176 11.37 -3.96 -8.29
N SER A 177 11.83 -5.20 -8.10
CA SER A 177 11.17 -6.41 -8.63
C SER A 177 9.89 -6.73 -7.87
N PHE A 178 9.75 -6.22 -6.65
CA PHE A 178 8.59 -6.43 -5.80
C PHE A 178 7.83 -5.11 -5.63
N CYS A 179 6.70 -4.99 -6.34
CA CYS A 179 5.75 -3.92 -6.07
C CYS A 179 5.00 -4.27 -4.77
N SER A 180 5.17 -3.47 -3.70
CA SER A 180 4.46 -3.64 -2.42
C SER A 180 2.95 -3.43 -2.55
N ASN A 181 2.24 -4.40 -3.11
CA ASN A 181 0.77 -4.41 -3.19
C ASN A 181 0.11 -4.92 -1.91
N ASN A 182 0.85 -5.68 -1.09
CA ASN A 182 0.35 -6.34 0.12
C ASN A 182 0.89 -5.74 1.43
N GLY A 183 1.58 -4.60 1.37
CA GLY A 183 2.18 -3.95 2.55
C GLY A 183 3.52 -4.53 3.02
N THR A 184 4.00 -5.63 2.42
CA THR A 184 5.36 -6.15 2.62
C THR A 184 6.37 -5.30 1.84
N VAL A 185 7.45 -4.86 2.49
CA VAL A 185 8.53 -4.08 1.86
C VAL A 185 9.72 -5.00 1.60
N HIS A 186 10.24 -5.02 0.37
CA HIS A 186 11.41 -5.82 0.03
C HIS A 186 12.65 -4.92 -0.07
N LEU A 187 13.74 -5.33 0.60
CA LEU A 187 14.99 -4.58 0.65
C LEU A 187 16.15 -5.41 0.09
N ILE A 188 17.00 -4.75 -0.69
CA ILE A 188 18.29 -5.26 -1.13
C ILE A 188 19.37 -4.55 -0.31
N CYS A 189 20.08 -5.31 0.52
CA CYS A 189 21.11 -4.80 1.43
C CYS A 189 22.51 -5.21 0.94
N LYS A 190 23.45 -4.26 0.87
CA LYS A 190 24.85 -4.52 0.53
C LYS A 190 25.76 -4.14 1.67
N LEU A 191 26.86 -4.87 1.82
CA LEU A 191 27.90 -4.61 2.82
C LEU A 191 29.07 -3.90 2.15
N ASP A 192 29.21 -2.61 2.43
CA ASP A 192 30.32 -1.75 2.01
C ASP A 192 31.26 -1.50 3.20
N ASP A 193 31.93 -2.57 3.65
CA ASP A 193 32.96 -2.51 4.69
C ASP A 193 34.32 -2.82 4.06
N LYS A 194 35.22 -1.82 4.02
CA LYS A 194 36.56 -1.95 3.43
C LYS A 194 37.43 -3.00 4.11
N THR A 195 37.08 -3.42 5.33
CA THR A 195 37.81 -4.44 6.08
C THR A 195 37.32 -5.86 5.80
N LEU A 196 36.23 -6.01 5.05
CA LEU A 196 35.60 -7.29 4.75
C LEU A 196 35.62 -7.58 3.24
N PRO A 197 35.67 -8.86 2.86
CA PRO A 197 35.53 -9.24 1.46
C PRO A 197 34.13 -8.90 0.95
N SER A 198 34.03 -8.60 -0.34
CA SER A 198 32.74 -8.41 -1.00
C SER A 198 31.95 -9.72 -0.96
N VAL A 199 30.71 -9.63 -0.49
CA VAL A 199 29.75 -10.74 -0.44
C VAL A 199 28.49 -10.39 -1.24
N PRO A 200 27.72 -11.39 -1.71
CA PRO A 200 26.47 -11.15 -2.40
C PRO A 200 25.49 -10.30 -1.56
N PRO A 201 24.70 -9.41 -2.17
CA PRO A 201 23.66 -8.66 -1.47
C PRO A 201 22.69 -9.57 -0.72
N LEU A 202 22.12 -9.07 0.37
CA LEU A 202 21.13 -9.79 1.16
C LEU A 202 19.73 -9.25 0.87
N HIS A 203 18.83 -10.15 0.50
CA HIS A 203 17.43 -9.85 0.19
C HIS A 203 16.57 -10.05 1.44
N LEU A 204 15.84 -9.00 1.83
CA LEU A 204 14.98 -8.98 3.00
C LEU A 204 13.53 -8.74 2.61
N SER A 205 12.62 -9.44 3.28
CA SER A 205 11.19 -9.22 3.25
C SER A 205 10.74 -8.67 4.60
N ILE A 206 10.22 -7.45 4.62
CA ILE A 206 9.72 -6.78 5.82
C ILE A 206 8.20 -6.90 5.83
N PRO A 207 7.60 -7.61 6.80
CA PRO A 207 6.17 -7.82 6.83
C PRO A 207 5.41 -6.52 7.16
N SER A 208 4.13 -6.47 6.79
CA SER A 208 3.28 -5.27 6.93
C SER A 208 2.96 -4.90 8.38
N ASP A 209 3.08 -5.85 9.31
CA ASP A 209 2.90 -5.69 10.75
C ASP A 209 4.21 -5.48 11.51
N TYR A 210 5.32 -5.20 10.81
CA TYR A 210 6.58 -4.78 11.45
C TYR A 210 6.36 -3.56 12.37
N PRO A 211 6.86 -3.55 13.62
CA PRO A 211 7.87 -4.45 14.20
C PRO A 211 7.31 -5.64 15.00
N GLU A 212 6.02 -5.94 14.91
CA GLU A 212 5.43 -7.08 15.64
C GLU A 212 5.92 -8.43 15.09
N GLN A 213 6.18 -8.49 13.78
CA GLN A 213 6.86 -9.59 13.11
C GLN A 213 8.25 -9.16 12.63
N SER A 214 9.22 -10.06 12.77
CA SER A 214 10.63 -9.83 12.40
C SER A 214 10.83 -9.79 10.87
N PRO A 215 11.89 -9.12 10.38
CA PRO A 215 12.25 -9.17 8.97
C PRO A 215 12.74 -10.58 8.60
N GLN A 216 12.42 -11.01 7.39
CA GLN A 216 12.81 -12.32 6.89
C GLN A 216 13.91 -12.18 5.85
N TRP A 217 14.98 -12.96 6.01
CA TRP A 217 15.99 -13.15 4.97
C TRP A 217 15.49 -14.21 3.98
N ASP A 218 15.51 -13.88 2.69
CA ASP A 218 15.28 -14.86 1.62
C ASP A 218 16.47 -15.81 1.46
N SER A 219 16.33 -17.03 1.97
CA SER A 219 17.38 -18.04 2.01
C SER A 219 17.60 -18.78 0.68
N ASP A 220 16.80 -18.53 -0.35
CA ASP A 220 16.87 -19.27 -1.64
C ASP A 220 17.98 -18.77 -2.58
N ASP A 221 18.94 -18.02 -2.04
CA ASP A 221 19.97 -17.34 -2.82
C ASP A 221 21.14 -18.30 -3.14
N GLN A 222 21.03 -19.02 -4.27
CA GLN A 222 22.07 -19.92 -4.82
C GLN A 222 23.46 -19.28 -4.90
N GLN A 223 23.54 -17.95 -4.87
CA GLN A 223 24.79 -17.19 -4.84
C GLN A 223 25.67 -17.53 -3.63
N TYR A 224 25.08 -17.87 -2.48
CA TYR A 224 25.85 -18.25 -1.28
C TYR A 224 26.39 -19.68 -1.33
N GLU A 225 25.95 -20.50 -2.28
CA GLU A 225 26.49 -21.85 -2.50
C GLU A 225 27.74 -21.85 -3.40
N ALA A 226 28.03 -20.73 -4.07
CA ALA A 226 29.02 -20.65 -5.14
C ALA A 226 30.46 -20.97 -4.71
N ASN A 227 30.82 -20.75 -3.44
CA ASN A 227 32.16 -21.07 -2.93
C ASN A 227 32.16 -21.42 -1.43
N PRO A 228 33.20 -22.10 -0.91
CA PRO A 228 33.25 -22.54 0.49
C PRO A 228 33.20 -21.40 1.51
N PHE A 229 33.77 -20.23 1.17
CA PHE A 229 33.71 -19.06 2.03
C PHE A 229 32.26 -18.58 2.20
N LEU A 230 31.52 -18.42 1.11
CA LEU A 230 30.11 -18.01 1.15
C LEU A 230 29.22 -19.05 1.82
N GLN A 231 29.50 -20.35 1.62
CA GLN A 231 28.81 -21.41 2.35
C GLN A 231 29.05 -21.31 3.87
N ASN A 232 30.27 -20.96 4.30
CA ASN A 232 30.55 -20.70 5.70
C ASN A 232 29.84 -19.44 6.22
N VAL A 233 29.77 -18.37 5.43
CA VAL A 233 28.98 -17.17 5.77
C VAL A 233 27.51 -17.54 5.97
N TYR A 234 26.92 -18.31 5.04
CA TYR A 234 25.55 -18.78 5.11
C TYR A 234 25.31 -19.60 6.38
N ARG A 235 26.14 -20.61 6.65
CA ARG A 235 26.04 -21.43 7.87
C ARG A 235 26.14 -20.62 9.15
N ASN A 236 27.10 -19.70 9.23
CA ASN A 236 27.26 -18.81 10.38
C ASN A 236 26.01 -17.92 10.57
N MET A 237 25.46 -17.38 9.48
CA MET A 237 24.28 -16.54 9.51
C MET A 237 23.05 -17.31 9.99
N THR A 238 22.77 -18.48 9.41
CA THR A 238 21.65 -19.34 9.82
C THR A 238 21.77 -19.74 11.30
N SER A 239 22.97 -20.12 11.76
CA SER A 239 23.19 -20.49 13.16
C SER A 239 22.95 -19.32 14.11
N LYS A 240 23.41 -18.11 13.77
CA LYS A 240 23.22 -16.93 14.62
C LYS A 240 21.80 -16.38 14.57
N LEU A 241 21.09 -16.51 13.46
CA LEU A 241 19.67 -16.14 13.41
C LEU A 241 18.82 -16.95 14.38
N LEU A 242 19.13 -18.23 14.57
CA LEU A 242 18.46 -19.06 15.59
C LEU A 242 18.73 -18.61 17.04
N GLN A 243 19.76 -17.78 17.25
CA GLN A 243 20.11 -17.22 18.55
C GLN A 243 19.53 -15.81 18.74
N LEU A 244 18.98 -15.20 17.69
CA LEU A 244 18.29 -13.92 17.83
C LEU A 244 16.97 -14.10 18.58
N PRO A 245 16.49 -13.06 19.29
CA PRO A 245 15.15 -13.08 19.85
C PRO A 245 14.09 -13.27 18.77
N ASP A 246 12.95 -13.86 19.16
CA ASP A 246 11.79 -14.07 18.29
C ASP A 246 11.39 -12.80 17.52
N LYS A 247 11.49 -11.65 18.20
CA LYS A 247 11.34 -10.31 17.62
C LYS A 247 12.70 -9.64 17.49
N HIS A 248 13.12 -9.37 16.26
CA HIS A 248 14.36 -8.67 15.95
C HIS A 248 14.16 -7.66 14.83
N SER A 249 15.07 -6.69 14.76
CA SER A 249 14.98 -5.57 13.82
C SER A 249 15.82 -5.79 12.56
N VAL A 250 15.62 -4.94 11.54
CA VAL A 250 16.47 -4.95 10.34
C VAL A 250 17.93 -4.71 10.72
N THR A 251 18.14 -3.80 11.66
CA THR A 251 19.49 -3.50 12.17
C THR A 251 20.13 -4.71 12.85
N ALA A 252 19.37 -5.47 13.64
CA ALA A 252 19.90 -6.67 14.29
C ALA A 252 20.29 -7.73 13.26
N LEU A 253 19.42 -7.98 12.27
CA LEU A 253 19.67 -8.95 11.19
C LEU A 253 20.93 -8.58 10.39
N LEU A 254 21.05 -7.32 9.93
CA LEU A 254 22.20 -6.87 9.14
C LEU A 254 23.51 -6.92 9.93
N ASN A 255 23.49 -6.63 11.24
CA ASN A 255 24.66 -6.81 12.09
C ASN A 255 25.05 -8.28 12.22
N THR A 256 24.08 -9.18 12.39
CA THR A 256 24.31 -10.63 12.41
C THR A 256 24.95 -11.11 11.10
N TRP A 257 24.54 -10.56 9.96
CA TRP A 257 25.15 -10.83 8.67
C TRP A 257 26.61 -10.38 8.60
N ALA A 258 26.90 -9.12 8.95
CA ALA A 258 28.27 -8.61 8.97
C ALA A 258 29.19 -9.41 9.92
N GLN A 259 28.67 -9.84 11.08
CA GLN A 259 29.40 -10.70 12.01
C GLN A 259 29.65 -12.11 11.44
N SER A 260 28.72 -12.65 10.65
CA SER A 260 28.88 -13.94 9.98
C SER A 260 29.95 -13.90 8.91
N VAL A 261 30.04 -12.79 8.16
CA VAL A 261 31.13 -12.51 7.20
C VAL A 261 32.47 -12.45 7.92
N ARG A 262 32.57 -11.64 8.99
CA ARG A 262 33.80 -11.52 9.81
C ARG A 262 34.28 -12.87 10.34
N GLN A 263 33.35 -13.66 10.87
CA GLN A 263 33.68 -14.98 11.40
C GLN A 263 34.16 -15.92 10.30
N ALA A 264 33.55 -15.89 9.12
CA ALA A 264 33.99 -16.68 7.98
C ALA A 264 35.42 -16.30 7.55
N CYS A 265 35.79 -15.01 7.61
CA CYS A 265 37.16 -14.55 7.33
C CYS A 265 38.17 -15.14 8.31
N LEU A 266 37.82 -15.19 9.61
CA LEU A 266 38.69 -15.77 10.64
C LEU A 266 38.87 -17.28 10.47
N SER A 267 37.85 -17.98 9.94
CA SER A 267 37.93 -19.43 9.67
C SER A 267 38.62 -19.79 8.34
N ALA A 268 38.83 -18.80 7.46
CA ALA A 268 39.47 -18.96 6.16
C ALA A 268 40.94 -18.53 6.14
N ALA A 269 41.43 -17.94 7.24
CA ALA A 269 42.83 -17.60 7.49
C ALA A 269 43.57 -18.78 8.15
#